data_AF-A0A3Q2VC37-F1
#
_entry.id   AF-A0A3Q2VC37-F1
#
_cell.length_a   1.000
_cell.length_b   1.000
_cell.length_c   1.000
_cell.angle_alpha   90.00
_cell.angle_beta   90.00
_cell.angle_gamma   90.00
#
_symmetry.space_group_name_H-M   'P 1'
#
loop_
_entity.id
_entity.type
_entity.pdbx_description
1 polymer ?
#
loop_
_entity_poly.entity_id
_entity_poly.type
_entity_poly.pdbx_seq_one_letter_code
_entity_poly.pdbx_strand_id
1 'polypeptide(L)'
;MKTALQSEHGVRSRMRRKMNRRREQQGQLTSVEMAKSKNHTTHNQSRKHHRNGIKKPRSQRYESLKGVDPKFLRNMRFAKKHNKKGLKAARKAAMEK
;
A
#
# COMPACT_ATOMS: atom_id res chain seq x y z
N MET A 1 20.89 26.73 25.20
CA MET A 1 20.74 25.59 24.26
C MET A 1 20.09 24.41 24.99
N LYS A 2 18.76 24.31 25.00
CA LYS A 2 18.02 23.14 25.52
C LYS A 2 16.79 22.88 24.62
N THR A 3 17.01 21.96 23.67
CA THR A 3 16.12 21.01 22.99
C THR A 3 14.59 21.17 23.09
N ALA A 4 13.96 21.48 21.94
CA ALA A 4 12.53 21.32 21.69
C ALA A 4 12.18 19.86 21.34
N LEU A 5 11.89 19.02 22.34
CA LEU A 5 11.49 17.61 22.12
C LEU A 5 10.37 17.13 23.07
N GLN A 6 9.53 18.03 23.61
CA GLN A 6 8.50 17.66 24.60
C GLN A 6 7.06 18.13 24.29
N SER A 7 6.78 18.72 23.12
CA SER A 7 5.43 19.24 22.80
C SER A 7 4.48 18.24 22.12
N GLU A 8 4.98 17.15 21.55
CA GLU A 8 4.16 16.20 20.73
C GLU A 8 3.36 15.19 21.57
N HIS A 9 3.78 14.92 22.80
CA HIS A 9 3.15 13.90 23.66
C HIS A 9 1.79 14.34 24.25
N GLY A 10 1.59 15.65 24.47
CA GLY A 10 0.38 16.19 25.09
C GLY A 10 -0.83 16.30 24.14
N VAL A 11 -0.58 16.51 22.84
CA VAL A 11 -1.65 16.70 21.83
C VAL A 11 -2.20 15.34 21.39
N ARG A 12 -1.32 14.34 21.16
CA ARG A 12 -1.71 12.94 20.91
C ARG A 12 -2.49 12.32 22.07
N SER A 13 -2.10 12.63 23.32
CA SER A 13 -2.80 12.22 24.54
C SER A 13 -4.23 12.77 24.60
N ARG A 14 -4.41 14.08 24.34
CA ARG A 14 -5.74 14.73 24.30
C ARG A 14 -6.61 14.21 23.18
N MET A 15 -6.06 13.98 21.98
CA MET A 15 -6.79 13.46 20.83
C MET A 15 -7.26 12.01 21.06
N ARG A 16 -6.44 11.16 21.68
CA ARG A 16 -6.80 9.79 22.07
C ARG A 16 -7.90 9.76 23.14
N ARG A 17 -7.86 10.65 24.14
CA ARG A 17 -8.93 10.80 25.14
C ARG A 17 -10.25 11.30 24.53
N LYS A 18 -10.20 12.20 23.54
CA LYS A 18 -11.40 12.71 22.83
C LYS A 18 -12.03 11.63 21.94
N MET A 19 -11.22 10.77 21.33
CA MET A 19 -11.67 9.60 20.54
C MET A 19 -12.31 8.53 21.44
N ASN A 20 -11.74 8.22 22.60
CA ASN A 20 -12.31 7.26 23.55
C ASN A 20 -13.63 7.77 24.16
N ARG A 21 -13.76 9.06 24.49
CA ARG A 21 -15.03 9.64 24.98
C ARG A 21 -16.16 9.61 23.95
N ARG A 22 -15.86 9.78 22.65
CA ARG A 22 -16.85 9.59 21.57
C ARG A 22 -17.28 8.13 21.42
N ARG A 23 -16.40 7.17 21.69
CA ARG A 23 -16.70 5.73 21.70
C ARG A 23 -17.59 5.34 22.88
N GLU A 24 -17.33 5.92 24.05
CA GLU A 24 -18.13 5.73 25.27
C GLU A 24 -19.53 6.36 25.15
N GLN A 25 -19.64 7.56 24.57
CA GLN A 25 -20.94 8.22 24.32
C GLN A 25 -21.79 7.52 23.23
N GLN A 26 -21.17 6.77 22.31
CA GLN A 26 -21.89 5.93 21.35
C GLN A 26 -22.40 4.61 21.96
N GLY A 27 -21.89 4.23 23.14
CA GLY A 27 -22.27 3.00 23.85
C GLY A 27 -23.48 3.15 24.78
N GLN A 28 -24.08 4.34 24.88
CA GLN A 28 -25.28 4.59 25.67
C GLN A 28 -26.47 4.87 24.74
N LEU A 29 -26.98 3.82 24.10
CA LEU A 29 -28.28 3.84 23.44
C LEU A 29 -29.15 2.74 24.05
N THR A 30 -30.06 3.18 24.91
CA THR A 30 -31.41 2.67 25.21
C THR A 30 -31.61 1.16 25.02
N SER A 31 -31.90 0.50 26.14
CA SER A 31 -32.44 -0.86 26.30
C SER A 31 -33.81 -1.04 25.64
N VAL A 32 -33.89 -0.91 24.32
CA VAL A 32 -35.00 -1.46 23.53
C VAL A 32 -34.54 -2.83 23.06
N GLU A 33 -35.08 -3.85 23.70
CA GLU A 33 -34.84 -5.25 23.34
C GLU A 33 -35.26 -5.48 21.88
N MET A 34 -34.27 -5.66 21.01
CA MET A 34 -34.46 -5.92 19.59
C MET A 34 -35.01 -7.34 19.41
N ALA A 35 -36.34 -7.51 19.34
CA ALA A 35 -36.95 -8.83 19.14
C ALA A 35 -36.34 -9.61 17.95
N LYS A 36 -35.98 -8.91 16.86
CA LYS A 36 -35.05 -9.40 15.80
C LYS A 36 -34.29 -8.22 15.19
N SER A 37 -33.00 -8.41 14.91
CA SER A 37 -32.15 -7.40 14.27
C SER A 37 -31.90 -7.68 12.78
N LYS A 38 -31.47 -6.64 12.03
CA LYS A 38 -31.14 -6.80 10.61
C LYS A 38 -29.78 -7.49 10.47
N ASN A 39 -29.77 -8.69 9.89
CA ASN A 39 -28.58 -9.53 9.79
C ASN A 39 -27.56 -9.08 8.73
N HIS A 40 -27.95 -8.28 7.73
CA HIS A 40 -27.04 -7.87 6.65
C HIS A 40 -27.42 -6.51 6.04
N THR A 41 -26.40 -5.68 5.76
CA THR A 41 -26.58 -4.43 5.00
C THR A 41 -25.29 -3.99 4.30
N THR A 42 -25.39 -3.73 2.99
CA THR A 42 -24.35 -3.07 2.19
C THR A 42 -24.57 -1.54 2.12
N HIS A 43 -25.52 -1.02 2.91
CA HIS A 43 -25.78 0.41 3.00
C HIS A 43 -24.52 1.16 3.47
N ASN A 44 -24.26 2.33 2.87
CA ASN A 44 -23.11 3.19 3.14
C ASN A 44 -21.72 2.58 2.82
N GLN A 45 -21.60 1.33 2.38
CA GLN A 45 -20.30 0.74 2.02
C GLN A 45 -19.69 1.48 0.83
N SER A 46 -20.46 1.64 -0.25
CA SER A 46 -20.04 2.39 -1.44
C SER A 46 -19.61 3.82 -1.08
N ARG A 47 -20.41 4.54 -0.30
CA ARG A 47 -20.07 5.91 0.13
C ARG A 47 -18.75 5.96 0.89
N LYS A 48 -18.48 5.03 1.80
CA LYS A 48 -17.19 4.95 2.52
C LYS A 48 -16.03 4.64 1.57
N HIS A 49 -16.18 3.70 0.65
CA HIS A 49 -15.13 3.35 -0.33
C HIS A 49 -14.79 4.55 -1.23
N HIS A 50 -15.80 5.35 -1.60
CA HIS A 50 -15.62 6.51 -2.46
C HIS A 50 -15.18 7.79 -1.73
N ARG A 51 -15.28 7.89 -0.38
CA ARG A 51 -14.78 9.05 0.38
C ARG A 51 -13.30 9.36 0.10
N ASN A 52 -12.48 8.31 -0.03
CA ASN A 52 -11.06 8.42 -0.40
C ASN A 52 -10.79 8.09 -1.89
N GLY A 53 -11.85 7.69 -2.61
CA GLY A 53 -11.80 7.19 -3.98
C GLY A 53 -11.23 5.77 -4.10
N ILE A 54 -11.81 4.98 -5.01
CA ILE A 54 -11.27 3.66 -5.37
C ILE A 54 -10.16 3.88 -6.40
N LYS A 55 -8.90 3.85 -5.95
CA LYS A 55 -7.74 4.06 -6.83
C LYS A 55 -7.34 2.74 -7.50
N LYS A 56 -7.07 2.81 -8.81
CA LYS A 56 -6.50 1.68 -9.57
C LYS A 56 -5.06 1.41 -9.10
N PRO A 57 -4.58 0.16 -9.15
CA PRO A 57 -3.17 -0.13 -8.89
C PRO A 57 -2.29 0.65 -9.89
N ARG A 58 -1.10 1.06 -9.44
CA ARG A 58 -0.14 1.75 -10.31
C ARG A 58 0.46 0.75 -11.30
N SER A 59 0.36 1.05 -12.59
CA SER A 59 1.11 0.35 -13.63
C SER A 59 2.55 0.85 -13.63
N GLN A 60 3.51 -0.08 -13.58
CA GLN A 60 4.93 0.24 -13.75
C GLN A 60 5.39 -0.23 -15.13
N ARG A 61 6.38 0.46 -15.73
CA ARG A 61 6.95 0.07 -17.03
C ARG A 61 7.58 -1.32 -16.98
N TYR A 62 8.17 -1.69 -15.84
CA TYR A 62 8.86 -2.96 -15.64
C TYR A 62 8.33 -3.63 -14.38
N GLU A 63 7.48 -4.65 -14.57
CA GLU A 63 6.93 -5.45 -13.48
C GLU A 63 7.91 -6.53 -13.01
N SER A 64 7.65 -7.11 -11.83
CA SER A 64 8.47 -8.19 -11.30
C SER A 64 8.28 -9.50 -12.10
N LEU A 65 9.34 -10.29 -12.25
CA LEU A 65 9.29 -11.60 -12.91
C LEU A 65 9.00 -12.76 -11.94
N LYS A 66 8.36 -12.48 -10.80
CA LYS A 66 8.01 -13.50 -9.81
C LYS A 66 6.92 -14.42 -10.38
N GLY A 67 7.12 -15.73 -10.32
CA GLY A 67 6.17 -16.73 -10.83
C GLY A 67 6.34 -17.10 -12.31
N VAL A 68 7.33 -16.51 -13.00
CA VAL A 68 7.71 -16.94 -14.36
C VAL A 68 8.51 -18.25 -14.29
N ASP A 69 8.40 -19.08 -15.32
CA ASP A 69 9.07 -20.38 -15.44
C ASP A 69 10.56 -20.30 -15.02
N PRO A 70 11.00 -21.10 -14.02
CA PRO A 70 12.38 -21.12 -13.59
C PRO A 70 13.38 -21.46 -14.71
N LYS A 71 13.03 -22.32 -15.67
CA LYS A 71 13.93 -22.69 -16.78
C LYS A 71 14.18 -21.50 -17.69
N PHE A 72 13.13 -20.79 -18.09
CA PHE A 72 13.23 -19.54 -18.82
C PHE A 72 14.05 -18.47 -18.06
N LEU A 73 13.78 -18.30 -16.76
CA LEU A 73 14.51 -17.32 -15.94
C LEU A 73 16.00 -17.64 -15.85
N ARG A 74 16.38 -18.91 -15.72
CA ARG A 74 17.79 -19.34 -15.73
C ARG A 74 18.46 -18.95 -17.05
N ASN A 75 17.83 -19.28 -18.18
CA ASN A 75 18.36 -18.93 -19.51
C ASN A 75 18.51 -17.41 -19.68
N MET A 76 17.46 -16.63 -19.37
CA MET A 76 17.51 -15.17 -19.49
C MET A 76 18.60 -14.56 -18.60
N ARG A 77 18.84 -15.10 -17.40
CA ARG A 77 19.93 -14.67 -16.51
C ARG A 77 21.29 -14.94 -17.12
N PHE A 78 21.51 -16.10 -17.74
CA PHE A 78 22.76 -16.41 -18.44
C PHE A 78 22.96 -15.49 -19.65
N ALA A 79 21.95 -15.27 -20.49
CA ALA A 79 22.03 -14.36 -21.62
C ALA A 79 22.43 -12.93 -21.19
N LYS A 80 21.71 -12.37 -20.20
CA LYS A 80 22.01 -11.03 -19.64
C LYS A 80 23.41 -10.97 -19.04
N LYS A 81 23.90 -12.04 -18.42
CA LYS A 81 25.26 -12.12 -17.85
C LYS A 81 26.35 -12.01 -18.93
N HIS A 82 26.17 -12.65 -20.08
CA HIS A 82 27.21 -12.74 -21.12
C HIS A 82 27.14 -11.63 -22.18
N ASN A 83 26.03 -10.88 -22.28
CA ASN A 83 25.88 -9.75 -23.21
C ASN A 83 26.96 -8.65 -23.06
N LYS A 84 27.55 -8.49 -21.87
CA LYS A 84 28.62 -7.49 -21.63
C LYS A 84 29.87 -7.72 -22.48
N LYS A 85 30.17 -8.98 -22.82
CA LYS A 85 31.31 -9.32 -23.69
C LYS A 85 31.02 -8.94 -25.14
N GLY A 86 29.84 -9.29 -25.63
CA GLY A 86 29.39 -8.93 -26.98
C GLY A 86 29.24 -7.42 -27.19
N LEU A 87 28.88 -6.67 -26.14
CA LEU A 87 28.73 -5.21 -26.23
C LEU A 87 30.03 -4.48 -26.62
N LYS A 88 31.19 -4.98 -26.19
CA LYS A 88 32.49 -4.38 -26.54
C LYS A 88 32.81 -4.57 -28.02
N ALA A 89 32.58 -5.77 -28.54
CA ALA A 89 32.75 -6.06 -29.96
C ALA A 89 31.76 -5.27 -30.83
N ALA A 90 30.49 -5.21 -30.41
CA ALA A 90 29.45 -4.46 -31.12
C ALA A 90 29.74 -2.95 -31.13
N ARG A 91 30.24 -2.37 -30.04
CA ARG A 91 30.62 -0.95 -29.99
C ARG A 91 31.83 -0.64 -30.87
N LYS A 92 32.83 -1.53 -30.92
CA LYS A 92 33.98 -1.38 -31.82
C LYS A 92 33.52 -1.39 -33.28
N ALA A 93 32.70 -2.36 -33.66
CA ALA A 93 32.13 -2.46 -35.00
C ALA A 93 31.24 -1.26 -35.38
N ALA A 94 30.57 -0.63 -34.40
CA ALA A 94 29.77 0.57 -34.62
C ALA A 94 30.59 1.87 -34.70
N MET A 95 31.84 1.88 -34.20
CA MET A 95 32.78 3.01 -34.32
C MET A 95 33.61 2.95 -35.60
N GLU A 96 33.85 1.75 -36.14
CA GLU A 96 34.56 1.53 -37.40
C GLU A 96 33.66 1.74 -38.64
N LYS A 97 32.42 2.20 -38.44
CA LYS A 97 31.44 2.49 -39.49
C LYS A 97 31.10 3.97 -39.50
#